data_AF-A0A2N7NNA2-F1
#
_entry.id   AF-A0A2N7NNA2-F1
#
_cell.length_a   1.000
_cell.length_b   1.000
_cell.length_c   1.000
_cell.angle_alpha   90.00
_cell.angle_beta   90.00
_cell.angle_gamma   90.00
#
_symmetry.space_group_name_H-M   'P 1'
#
loop_
_entity.id
_entity.type
_entity.pdbx_description
1 polymer ?
#
loop_
_entity_poly.entity_id
_entity_poly.type
_entity_poly.pdbx_seq_one_letter_code
_entity_poly.pdbx_strand_id
1 'polypeptide(L)'
;MPDILINLDEQLFVPSVDVSLLSMVKLGKFTWPTGATCVTQECDGALLWWSASVDDVTAARQAAKPDTGLMPLIGLGDQVSIDYYLSNGQEVVANDWQKAVVTIDQFTNSKIGTREQL
;
A
#
# COMPACT_ATOMS: atom_id res chain seq x y z
N MET A 1 18.36 -16.31 -27.25
CA MET A 1 18.56 -15.40 -26.10
C MET A 1 17.37 -14.47 -26.12
N PRO A 2 16.49 -14.45 -25.12
CA PRO A 2 15.37 -13.51 -25.13
C PRO A 2 15.90 -12.10 -24.89
N ASP A 3 15.50 -11.17 -25.75
CA ASP A 3 15.80 -9.76 -25.58
C ASP A 3 14.97 -9.21 -24.41
N ILE A 4 15.61 -8.49 -23.49
CA ILE A 4 14.91 -7.79 -22.40
C ILE A 4 14.39 -6.47 -22.99
N LEU A 5 13.07 -6.36 -23.11
CA LEU A 5 12.38 -5.12 -23.49
C LEU A 5 12.02 -4.36 -22.23
N ILE A 6 12.61 -3.18 -22.04
CA ILE A 6 12.28 -2.26 -20.94
C ILE A 6 11.49 -1.09 -21.55
N ASN A 7 10.23 -0.96 -21.17
CA ASN A 7 9.39 0.17 -21.60
C ASN A 7 9.54 1.32 -20.61
N LEU A 8 10.38 2.29 -20.96
CA LEU A 8 10.60 3.47 -20.12
C LEU A 8 9.48 4.52 -20.25
N ASP A 9 8.53 4.32 -21.17
CA ASP A 9 7.37 5.20 -21.38
C ASP A 9 6.14 4.77 -20.53
N GLU A 10 6.22 3.63 -19.83
CA GLU A 10 5.16 3.16 -18.97
C GLU A 10 4.93 4.11 -17.78
N GLN A 11 3.66 4.41 -17.47
CA GLN A 11 3.34 5.31 -16.36
C GLN A 11 3.70 4.67 -15.03
N LEU A 12 4.61 5.33 -14.31
CA LEU A 12 4.99 4.95 -12.94
C LEU A 12 3.83 5.06 -11.95
N PHE A 13 2.91 6.00 -12.18
CA PHE A 13 1.81 6.31 -11.27
C PHE A 13 0.51 5.70 -11.77
N VAL A 14 -0.08 4.79 -10.98
CA VAL A 14 -1.42 4.26 -11.26
C VAL A 14 -2.51 5.26 -10.80
N PRO A 15 -3.76 5.15 -11.30
CA PRO A 15 -4.82 6.07 -10.93
C PRO A 15 -5.17 6.00 -9.44
N SER A 16 -5.52 7.16 -8.86
CA SER A 16 -6.09 7.23 -7.51
C SER A 16 -7.61 7.06 -7.56
N VAL A 17 -8.18 6.39 -6.56
CA VAL A 17 -9.63 6.24 -6.37
C VAL A 17 -10.06 6.83 -5.02
N ASP A 18 -11.34 7.20 -4.92
CA ASP A 18 -11.91 7.78 -3.69
C ASP A 18 -12.23 6.71 -2.62
N VAL A 19 -11.18 6.01 -2.19
CA VAL A 19 -11.22 4.98 -1.15
C VAL A 19 -9.97 5.15 -0.29
N SER A 20 -10.11 5.16 1.04
CA SER A 20 -8.94 5.21 1.94
C SER A 20 -8.18 3.90 1.95
N LEU A 21 -6.88 3.94 2.29
CA LEU A 21 -6.03 2.76 2.32
C LEU A 21 -6.57 1.70 3.29
N LEU A 22 -7.06 2.12 4.46
CA LEU A 22 -7.70 1.21 5.43
C LEU A 22 -8.91 0.48 4.81
N SER A 23 -9.71 1.20 4.03
CA SER A 23 -10.88 0.63 3.37
C SER A 23 -10.46 -0.33 2.26
N MET A 24 -9.46 0.03 1.45
CA MET A 24 -8.89 -0.86 0.43
C MET A 24 -8.38 -2.17 1.03
N VAL A 25 -7.59 -2.10 2.10
CA VAL A 25 -7.03 -3.30 2.74
C VAL A 25 -8.15 -4.23 3.26
N LYS A 26 -9.25 -3.66 3.79
CA LYS A 26 -10.41 -4.45 4.23
C LYS A 26 -11.24 -5.02 3.07
N LEU A 27 -11.49 -4.23 2.04
CA LEU A 27 -12.28 -4.63 0.88
C LEU A 27 -11.55 -5.64 -0.01
N GLY A 28 -10.23 -5.55 -0.09
CA GLY A 28 -9.36 -6.42 -0.89
C GLY A 28 -9.24 -7.86 -0.37
N LYS A 29 -9.80 -8.15 0.82
CA LYS A 29 -9.78 -9.48 1.45
C LYS A 29 -8.36 -10.07 1.59
N PHE A 30 -7.36 -9.21 1.76
CA PHE A 30 -5.99 -9.64 1.99
C PHE A 30 -5.86 -10.38 3.32
N THR A 31 -4.96 -11.36 3.37
CA THR A 31 -4.55 -11.97 4.64
C THR A 31 -3.46 -11.10 5.22
N TRP A 32 -3.64 -10.63 6.46
CA TRP A 32 -2.58 -9.90 7.15
C TRP A 32 -1.35 -10.80 7.35
N PRO A 33 -0.20 -10.51 6.73
CA PRO A 33 0.95 -11.41 6.79
C PRO A 33 1.49 -11.55 8.21
N THR A 34 1.90 -12.77 8.58
CA THR A 34 2.53 -13.04 9.87
C THR A 34 3.79 -12.18 10.02
N GLY A 35 3.86 -11.41 11.12
CA GLY A 35 5.00 -10.55 11.42
C GLY A 35 4.89 -9.12 10.87
N ALA A 36 3.88 -8.82 10.04
CA ALA A 36 3.63 -7.45 9.62
C ALA A 36 2.99 -6.63 10.76
N THR A 37 3.53 -5.44 11.02
CA THR A 37 2.99 -4.47 11.99
C THR A 37 2.02 -3.49 11.33
N CYS A 38 2.28 -3.16 10.06
CA CYS A 38 1.50 -2.22 9.27
C CYS A 38 1.64 -2.46 7.76
N VAL A 39 0.81 -1.75 7.00
CA VAL A 39 0.81 -1.72 5.53
C VAL A 39 0.75 -0.28 5.04
N THR A 40 1.49 -0.01 3.97
CA THR A 40 1.47 1.25 3.22
C THR A 40 1.26 0.98 1.73
N GLN A 41 1.15 2.02 0.92
CA GLN A 41 1.01 1.87 -0.52
C GLN A 41 2.03 2.73 -1.30
N GLU A 42 2.46 2.25 -2.46
CA GLU A 42 3.36 2.95 -3.38
C GLU A 42 2.63 3.46 -4.64
N CYS A 43 3.31 4.31 -5.42
CA CYS A 43 2.72 4.99 -6.58
C CYS A 43 2.26 4.06 -7.71
N ASP A 44 2.84 2.86 -7.79
CA ASP A 44 2.49 1.78 -8.72
C ASP A 44 1.30 0.95 -8.23
N GLY A 45 0.71 1.29 -7.08
CA GLY A 45 -0.42 0.57 -6.49
C GLY A 45 -0.02 -0.54 -5.53
N ALA A 46 1.26 -0.86 -5.40
CA ALA A 46 1.75 -1.91 -4.51
C ALA A 46 1.41 -1.63 -3.05
N LEU A 47 0.77 -2.58 -2.39
CA LEU A 47 0.61 -2.63 -0.95
C LEU A 47 1.82 -3.33 -0.33
N LEU A 48 2.60 -2.58 0.45
CA LEU A 48 3.80 -3.09 1.10
C LEU A 48 3.53 -3.34 2.57
N TRP A 49 3.74 -4.58 3.00
CA TRP A 49 3.55 -5.03 4.38
C TRP A 49 4.89 -5.03 5.10
N TRP A 50 4.97 -4.36 6.25
CA TRP A 50 6.23 -4.08 6.94
C TRP A 50 6.31 -4.78 8.30
N SER A 51 7.47 -5.34 8.64
CA SER A 51 7.80 -5.80 10.01
C SER A 51 8.41 -4.71 10.88
N ALA A 52 8.89 -3.62 10.27
CA ALA A 52 9.42 -2.46 10.98
C ALA A 52 8.39 -1.86 11.96
N SER A 53 8.86 -1.09 12.94
CA SER A 53 7.93 -0.46 13.89
C SER A 53 7.00 0.54 13.18
N VAL A 54 5.77 0.68 13.70
CA VAL A 54 4.80 1.65 13.15
C VAL A 54 5.35 3.07 13.18
N ASP A 55 6.12 3.42 14.22
CA ASP A 55 6.72 4.74 14.37
C ASP A 55 7.78 5.00 13.28
N ASP A 56 8.66 4.02 13.00
CA ASP A 56 9.67 4.12 11.95
C ASP A 56 9.02 4.22 10.56
N VAL A 57 7.99 3.41 10.30
CA VAL A 57 7.26 3.44 9.03
C VAL A 57 6.52 4.77 8.86
N THR A 58 5.98 5.32 9.94
CA THR A 58 5.31 6.63 9.93
C THR A 58 6.29 7.76 9.66
N ALA A 59 7.46 7.75 10.31
CA ALA A 59 8.51 8.73 10.04
C ALA A 59 9.02 8.63 8.60
N ALA A 60 9.23 7.42 8.09
CA ALA A 60 9.62 7.17 6.70
C ALA A 60 8.56 7.67 5.72
N ARG A 61 7.27 7.41 5.94
CA ARG A 61 6.18 7.88 5.08
C ARG A 61 6.10 9.40 5.00
N GLN A 62 6.42 10.11 6.08
CA GLN A 62 6.49 11.58 6.08
C GLN A 62 7.69 12.12 5.29
N ALA A 63 8.79 11.37 5.23
CA ALA A 63 10.01 11.76 4.52
C ALA A 63 10.07 11.27 3.07
N ALA A 64 9.28 10.26 2.74
CA ALA A 64 9.31 9.59 1.44
C ALA A 64 8.85 10.50 0.31
N LYS A 65 9.51 10.35 -0.84
CA LYS A 65 9.01 10.92 -2.09
C LYS A 65 8.13 9.91 -2.81
N PRO A 66 7.04 10.35 -3.46
CA PRO A 66 6.12 9.47 -4.17
C PRO A 66 6.78 8.53 -5.20
N ASP A 67 7.88 8.95 -5.82
CA ASP A 67 8.60 8.24 -6.88
C ASP A 67 9.71 7.30 -6.38
N THR A 68 10.14 7.44 -5.11
CA THR A 68 11.18 6.57 -4.52
C THR A 68 10.62 5.59 -3.48
N GLY A 69 9.44 5.89 -2.93
CA GLY A 69 8.77 5.06 -1.94
C GLY A 69 9.53 4.90 -0.62
N LEU A 70 9.17 3.87 0.15
CA LEU A 70 9.66 3.65 1.52
C LEU A 70 10.88 2.74 1.62
N MET A 71 11.13 1.90 0.61
CA MET A 71 12.24 0.95 0.63
C MET A 71 13.61 1.59 0.93
N PRO A 72 13.97 2.76 0.37
CA PRO A 72 15.26 3.39 0.69
C PRO A 72 15.40 3.90 2.13
N LEU A 73 14.28 4.09 2.84
CA LEU A 73 14.24 4.66 4.19
C LEU A 73 14.11 3.58 5.27
N ILE A 74 13.35 2.53 5.00
CA ILE A 74 13.09 1.43 5.94
C ILE A 74 14.06 0.27 5.71
N GLY A 75 14.30 -0.07 4.44
CA GLY A 75 15.13 -1.19 4.03
C GLY A 75 14.32 -2.43 3.61
N LEU A 76 14.84 -3.16 2.62
CA LEU A 76 14.23 -4.37 2.07
C LEU A 76 14.09 -5.50 3.10
N GLY A 77 14.93 -5.52 4.14
CA GLY A 77 14.90 -6.55 5.17
C GLY A 77 13.63 -6.57 6.01
N ASP A 78 12.90 -5.45 6.05
CA ASP A 78 11.65 -5.29 6.81
C ASP A 78 10.40 -5.44 5.95
N GLN A 79 10.53 -5.66 4.64
CA GLN A 79 9.38 -5.94 3.78
C GLN A 79 8.98 -7.42 3.93
N VAL A 80 7.78 -7.66 4.43
CA VAL A 80 7.25 -9.01 4.70
C VAL A 80 6.55 -9.59 3.47
N SER A 81 5.76 -8.77 2.77
CA SER A 81 4.97 -9.19 1.62
C SER A 81 4.67 -8.00 0.71
N ILE A 82 4.11 -8.30 -0.46
CA ILE A 82 3.54 -7.34 -1.40
C ILE A 82 2.22 -7.89 -1.94
N ASP A 83 1.22 -7.01 -2.05
CA ASP A 83 -0.07 -7.30 -2.68
C ASP A 83 -0.49 -6.14 -3.59
N TYR A 84 -1.50 -6.35 -4.42
CA TYR A 84 -2.10 -5.30 -5.26
C TYR A 84 -3.61 -5.32 -5.13
N TYR A 85 -4.20 -4.13 -4.93
CA TYR A 85 -5.65 -3.97 -4.99
C TYR A 85 -6.05 -3.63 -6.43
N LEU A 86 -6.99 -4.41 -6.98
CA LEU A 86 -7.51 -4.22 -8.33
C LEU A 86 -8.91 -3.63 -8.30
N SER A 87 -9.09 -2.43 -8.86
CA SER A 87 -10.39 -1.85 -9.15
C SER A 87 -10.73 -2.12 -10.62
N ASN A 88 -11.77 -2.91 -10.87
CA ASN A 88 -12.16 -3.34 -12.23
C ASN A 88 -11.00 -3.97 -13.04
N GLY A 89 -10.12 -4.71 -12.36
CA GLY A 89 -8.96 -5.37 -12.98
C GLY A 89 -7.74 -4.47 -13.19
N GLN A 90 -7.77 -3.21 -12.73
CA GLN A 90 -6.66 -2.27 -12.81
C GLN A 90 -6.11 -1.95 -11.41
N GLU A 91 -4.78 -1.89 -11.29
CA GLU A 91 -4.09 -1.41 -10.09
C GLU A 91 -4.44 0.06 -9.83
N VAL A 92 -4.68 0.40 -8.56
CA VAL A 92 -5.06 1.76 -8.14
C VAL A 92 -4.44 2.09 -6.80
N VAL A 93 -4.27 3.39 -6.54
CA VAL A 93 -3.89 3.91 -5.21
C VAL A 93 -5.08 4.50 -4.46
N ALA A 94 -5.05 4.38 -3.14
CA ALA A 94 -5.99 5.02 -2.23
C ALA A 94 -5.95 6.55 -2.36
N ASN A 95 -6.95 7.27 -1.86
CA ASN A 95 -6.92 8.74 -1.86
C ASN A 95 -5.93 9.33 -0.84
N ASP A 96 -5.55 8.55 0.18
CA ASP A 96 -4.66 8.93 1.28
C ASP A 96 -3.31 8.19 1.27
N TRP A 97 -2.99 7.48 0.18
CA TRP A 97 -1.82 6.59 0.06
C TRP A 97 -0.48 7.22 0.44
N GLN A 98 -0.28 8.52 0.12
CA GLN A 98 0.96 9.24 0.41
C GLN A 98 1.17 9.54 1.90
N LYS A 99 0.17 9.34 2.74
CA LYS A 99 0.20 9.66 4.17
C LYS A 99 -0.18 8.48 5.05
N ALA A 100 -0.95 7.54 4.51
CA ALA A 100 -1.52 6.45 5.27
C ALA A 100 -0.47 5.41 5.68
N VAL A 101 -0.52 5.05 6.97
CA VAL A 101 0.10 3.86 7.54
C VAL A 101 -1.01 3.12 8.25
N VAL A 102 -1.42 1.98 7.71
CA VAL A 102 -2.51 1.19 8.28
C VAL A 102 -1.90 0.14 9.20
N THR A 103 -2.27 0.20 10.48
CA THR A 103 -1.78 -0.74 11.51
C THR A 103 -2.67 -1.97 11.62
N ILE A 104 -2.11 -3.06 12.16
CA ILE A 104 -2.88 -4.27 12.47
C ILE A 104 -4.06 -3.99 13.40
N ASP A 105 -3.89 -3.08 14.36
CA ASP A 105 -4.94 -2.68 15.29
C ASP A 105 -6.09 -1.95 14.58
N GLN A 106 -5.79 -1.06 13.64
CA GLN A 106 -6.83 -0.40 12.83
C GLN A 106 -7.55 -1.41 11.93
N PHE A 107 -6.82 -2.37 11.35
CA PHE A 107 -7.39 -3.42 10.51
C PHE A 107 -8.32 -4.34 11.30
N THR A 108 -7.95 -4.74 12.51
CA THR A 108 -8.75 -5.65 13.34
C THR A 108 -9.92 -4.95 14.05
N ASN A 109 -9.75 -3.70 14.50
CA ASN A 109 -10.76 -3.03 15.34
C ASN A 109 -11.76 -2.14 14.58
N SER A 110 -11.45 -1.73 13.35
CA SER A 110 -12.39 -0.86 12.61
C SER A 110 -13.54 -1.67 12.03
N LYS A 111 -14.79 -1.31 12.31
CA LYS A 111 -15.94 -1.85 11.56
C LYS A 111 -15.91 -1.27 10.15
N ILE A 112 -16.10 -2.12 9.12
CA ILE A 112 -16.40 -1.60 7.78
C ILE A 112 -17.72 -0.86 7.93
N GLY A 113 -17.71 0.46 7.80
CA GLY A 113 -18.94 1.23 7.73
C GLY A 113 -19.67 0.82 6.46
N THR A 114 -20.66 -0.06 6.56
CA THR A 114 -21.65 -0.24 5.51
C THR A 114 -22.38 1.10 5.36
N ARG A 115 -21.96 1.91 4.40
CA ARG A 115 -22.90 2.84 3.76
C ARG A 115 -23.81 2.00 2.87
N GLU A 116 -24.74 1.29 3.51
CA GLU A 116 -26.05 1.12 2.89
C GLU A 116 -26.80 2.44 3.10
N GLN A 117 -27.28 3.04 2.01
CA GLN A 117 -28.32 4.07 1.85
C GLN A 117 -27.90 4.98 0.69
N LEU A 118 -28.68 5.24 -0.36
CA LEU A 118 -30.06 4.90 -0.77
C LEU A 118 -30.12 5.15 -2.29
#